data_AF-I3WCN4-F1
#
_entry.id   AF-I3WCN4-F1
#
_cell.length_a   1.000
_cell.length_b   1.000
_cell.length_c   1.000
_cell.angle_alpha   90.00
_cell.angle_beta   90.00
_cell.angle_gamma   90.00
#
_symmetry.space_group_name_H-M   'P 1'
#
loop_
_entity.id
_entity.type
_entity.pdbx_description
1 polymer ?
#
loop_
_entity_poly.entity_id
_entity_poly.type
_entity_poly.pdbx_seq_one_letter_code
_entity_poly.pdbx_strand_id
1 'polypeptide(L)' 'LPPEGAGLQMTSKYGSGMGVLWDGYSGVHSALVPEMMAFGGAKQEKLAKEIGDVRARIYRSHLNCTVFPAA' A
#
# COMPACT_ATOMS: atom_id res chain seq x y z
N LEU A 1 19.21 -0.21 -1.74
CA LEU A 1 18.03 0.62 -2.06
C LEU A 1 17.02 -0.28 -2.74
N PRO A 2 15.69 -0.12 -2.50
CA PRO A 2 14.69 -0.81 -3.29
C PRO A 2 14.91 -0.53 -4.78
N PRO A 3 14.51 -1.43 -5.69
CA PRO A 3 14.53 -1.15 -7.11
C PRO A 3 13.81 0.17 -7.44
N GLU A 4 14.29 0.87 -8.46
CA GLU A 4 13.63 2.09 -8.92
C GLU A 4 12.17 1.81 -9.28
N GLY A 5 11.26 2.69 -8.83
CA GLY A 5 9.83 2.51 -9.05
C GLY A 5 9.16 1.48 -8.13
N ALA A 6 9.85 0.87 -7.17
CA ALA A 6 9.24 -0.07 -6.22
C ALA A 6 8.25 0.58 -5.24
N GLY A 7 8.41 1.88 -4.96
CA GLY A 7 7.62 2.54 -3.93
C GLY A 7 7.90 4.03 -3.76
N LEU A 8 7.32 4.60 -2.71
CA LEU A 8 7.52 5.97 -2.27
C LEU A 8 7.68 6.02 -0.75
N GLN A 9 8.28 7.09 -0.25
CA GLN A 9 8.33 7.40 1.17
C GLN A 9 7.79 8.80 1.42
N MET A 10 7.03 8.97 2.49
CA MET A 10 6.45 10.25 2.88
C MET A 10 6.63 10.52 4.38
N THR A 11 6.61 11.81 4.71
CA THR A 11 6.57 12.32 6.08
C THR A 11 5.60 13.50 6.13
N SER A 12 5.24 13.95 7.32
CA SER A 12 4.31 15.05 7.54
C SER A 12 4.81 16.03 8.59
N LYS A 13 4.25 17.25 8.59
CA LYS A 13 4.59 18.34 9.52
C LYS A 13 4.58 17.90 10.99
N TYR A 14 3.67 17.00 11.36
CA TYR A 14 3.44 16.58 12.74
C TYR A 14 4.05 15.22 13.08
N GLY A 15 5.04 14.77 12.30
CA GLY A 15 5.88 13.61 12.63
C GLY A 15 5.37 12.25 12.16
N SER A 16 4.12 12.13 11.69
CA SER A 16 3.63 10.89 11.07
C SER A 16 4.29 10.66 9.72
N GLY A 17 4.58 9.41 9.38
CA GLY A 17 5.21 9.04 8.12
C GLY A 17 4.91 7.60 7.73
N MET A 18 5.08 7.28 6.45
CA MET A 18 4.97 5.92 5.95
C MET A 18 5.82 5.68 4.70
N GLY A 19 6.17 4.41 4.49
CA GLY A 19 6.54 3.91 3.17
C GLY A 19 5.34 3.31 2.45
N VAL A 20 5.37 3.34 1.12
CA VAL A 20 4.43 2.67 0.23
C VAL A 20 5.22 1.74 -0.67
N LEU A 21 4.99 0.44 -0.59
CA LEU A 21 5.54 -0.53 -1.54
C LEU A 21 4.43 -0.99 -2.48
N TRP A 22 4.57 -0.68 -3.77
CA TRP A 22 3.51 -0.87 -4.74
C TRP A 22 3.13 -2.34 -4.89
N ASP A 23 1.81 -2.58 -5.00
CA ASP A 23 1.21 -3.88 -5.33
C ASP A 23 1.48 -5.01 -4.32
N GLY A 24 2.14 -4.71 -3.20
CA GLY A 24 2.49 -5.65 -2.13
C GLY A 24 1.34 -6.04 -1.20
N TYR A 25 0.13 -6.28 -1.72
CA TYR A 25 -1.08 -6.46 -0.89
C TYR A 25 -0.99 -7.64 0.09
N SER A 26 -0.29 -8.71 -0.28
CA SER A 26 -0.08 -9.87 0.61
C SER A 26 0.95 -9.62 1.71
N GLY A 27 1.71 -8.53 1.66
CA GLY A 27 2.76 -8.21 2.63
C GLY A 27 3.68 -9.41 2.89
N VAL A 28 3.71 -9.84 4.16
CA VAL A 28 4.56 -10.94 4.64
C VAL A 28 3.86 -12.30 4.70
N HIS A 29 2.59 -12.40 4.27
CA HIS A 29 1.86 -13.67 4.30
C HIS A 29 2.38 -14.64 3.24
N SER A 30 2.70 -15.88 3.62
CA SER A 30 3.23 -16.89 2.68
C SER A 30 2.14 -17.72 2.00
N ALA A 31 1.25 -18.36 2.76
CA ALA A 31 0.25 -19.29 2.20
C ALA A 31 -0.93 -18.57 1.52
N LEU A 32 -1.22 -17.33 1.90
CA LEU A 32 -2.41 -16.60 1.47
C LEU A 32 -2.19 -15.68 0.26
N VAL A 33 -0.99 -15.67 -0.33
CA VAL A 33 -0.64 -14.77 -1.43
C VAL A 33 -1.69 -14.79 -2.56
N PRO A 34 -2.10 -15.95 -3.11
CA PRO A 34 -3.03 -15.97 -4.23
C PRO A 34 -4.40 -15.36 -3.89
N GLU A 35 -4.96 -15.74 -2.72
CA GLU A 35 -6.28 -15.30 -2.28
C GLU A 35 -6.31 -13.79 -1.98
N MET A 36 -5.28 -13.30 -1.27
CA MET A 36 -5.17 -11.88 -0.97
C MET A 36 -5.01 -11.07 -2.26
N MET A 37 -4.10 -11.49 -3.16
CA MET A 37 -3.86 -10.76 -4.41
C MET A 37 -5.12 -10.72 -5.29
N ALA A 38 -5.89 -11.80 -5.34
CA ALA A 38 -7.17 -11.83 -6.05
C ALA A 38 -8.19 -10.85 -5.44
N PHE A 39 -8.37 -10.88 -4.11
CA PHE A 39 -9.29 -9.97 -3.42
C PHE A 39 -8.88 -8.50 -3.58
N GLY A 40 -7.60 -8.19 -3.41
CA GLY A 40 -7.05 -6.84 -3.55
C GLY A 40 -7.24 -6.31 -4.97
N GLY A 41 -6.98 -7.14 -5.98
CA GLY A 41 -7.17 -6.78 -7.39
C GLY A 41 -8.65 -6.50 -7.73
N ALA A 42 -9.54 -7.41 -7.35
CA ALA A 42 -10.98 -7.24 -7.60
C ALA A 42 -11.55 -5.97 -6.95
N LYS A 43 -11.05 -5.57 -5.77
CA LYS A 43 -11.48 -4.32 -5.13
C LYS A 43 -10.82 -3.09 -5.74
N GLN A 44 -9.55 -3.16 -6.18
CA GLN A 44 -8.90 -2.06 -6.90
C GLN A 44 -9.71 -1.63 -8.13
N GLU A 45 -10.21 -2.58 -8.93
CA GLU A 45 -11.01 -2.26 -10.12
C GLU A 45 -12.29 -1.48 -9.80
N LYS A 46 -12.93 -1.80 -8.66
CA LYS A 46 -14.11 -1.07 -8.19
C LYS A 46 -13.74 0.32 -7.68
N LEU A 47 -12.70 0.39 -6.84
CA LEU A 47 -12.21 1.63 -6.24
C LEU A 47 -11.66 2.60 -7.28
N ALA A 48 -11.09 2.14 -8.39
CA ALA A 48 -10.61 3.00 -9.46
C ALA A 48 -11.72 3.95 -9.98
N LYS A 49 -12.97 3.48 -10.02
CA LYS A 49 -14.14 4.28 -10.43
C LYS A 49 -14.57 5.31 -9.38
N GLU A 50 -14.26 5.08 -8.11
CA GLU A 50 -14.69 5.92 -6.99
C GLU A 50 -13.63 6.93 -6.55
N ILE A 51 -12.36 6.51 -6.54
CA ILE A 51 -11.24 7.27 -5.95
C ILE A 51 -10.07 7.47 -6.92
N GLY A 52 -10.20 7.02 -8.18
CA GLY A 52 -9.16 7.13 -9.20
C GLY A 52 -8.05 6.09 -9.07
N ASP A 53 -7.31 5.88 -10.17
CA ASP A 53 -6.34 4.78 -10.31
C ASP A 53 -5.23 4.80 -9.26
N VAL A 54 -4.66 5.98 -8.99
CA VAL A 54 -3.53 6.12 -8.05
C VAL A 54 -3.96 5.73 -6.63
N ARG A 55 -5.11 6.22 -6.16
CA ARG A 55 -5.58 5.91 -4.80
C ARG A 55 -6.08 4.46 -4.69
N ALA A 56 -6.66 3.92 -5.75
CA ALA A 56 -7.04 2.51 -5.83
C ALA A 56 -5.80 1.59 -5.80
N ARG A 57 -4.67 2.01 -6.41
CA ARG A 57 -3.40 1.29 -6.30
C ARG A 57 -2.79 1.38 -4.90
N ILE A 58 -2.85 2.55 -4.25
CA ILE A 58 -2.43 2.71 -2.83
C ILE A 58 -3.21 1.75 -1.93
N TYR A 59 -4.52 1.59 -2.13
CA TYR A 59 -5.36 0.66 -1.34
C TYR A 59 -4.79 -0.77 -1.29
N ARG A 60 -4.25 -1.27 -2.42
CA ARG A 60 -3.70 -2.62 -2.51
C ARG A 60 -2.17 -2.69 -2.45
N SER A 61 -1.54 -1.64 -1.94
CA SER A 61 -0.10 -1.57 -1.70
C SER A 61 0.23 -1.82 -0.24
N HIS A 62 1.47 -2.18 0.07
CA HIS A 62 1.90 -2.36 1.46
C HIS A 62 2.30 -1.00 2.05
N LEU A 63 1.69 -0.64 3.18
CA LEU A 63 1.97 0.61 3.91
C LEU A 63 2.60 0.30 5.27
N ASN A 64 3.85 0.70 5.47
CA ASN A 64 4.46 0.70 6.80
C ASN A 64 4.36 2.10 7.39
N CYS A 65 3.39 2.31 8.28
CA CYS A 65 3.03 3.63 8.79
C CYS A 65 3.25 3.72 10.30
N THR A 66 3.80 4.86 10.74
CA THR A 66 3.77 5.29 12.13
C THR A 66 2.99 6.59 12.21
N VAL A 67 1.95 6.60 13.02
CA VAL A 67 1.27 7.83 13.43
C VAL A 67 1.97 8.34 14.69
N PHE A 68 2.50 9.56 14.64
CA PHE A 68 3.23 10.19 15.75
C PHE A 68 2.40 10.17 17.05
N PRO A 69 2.99 9.95 18.25
CA PRO A 69 4.42 10.04 18.60
C PRO A 69 5.28 8.80 18.35
N ALA A 70 4.66 7.65 18.10
CA ALA A 70 5.18 6.34 18.53
C ALA A 70 5.45 6.29 20.04
N ALA A 71 4.85 5.31 20.71
CA ALA A 71 5.18 4.97 22.09
C ALA A 71 6.41 4.05 22.12
#